data_AF-A0A955JCV8-F1
#
_entry.id   AF-A0A955JCV8-F1
#
_cell.length_a   1.000
_cell.length_b   1.000
_cell.length_c   1.000
_cell.angle_alpha   90.00
_cell.angle_beta   90.00
_cell.angle_gamma   90.00
#
_symmetry.space_group_name_H-M   'P 1'
#
loop_
_entity.id
_entity.type
_entity.pdbx_description
1 polymer ?
#
loop_
_entity_poly.entity_id
_entity_poly.type
_entity_poly.pdbx_seq_one_letter_code
_entity_poly.pdbx_strand_id
1 'polypeptide(L)'
;AFGMNPFWGDGDGRIGLTAIAEEHRSLIRAGLAGIRGRSTKRNIPDRGYHSFRAEEIVLDLDDGITLDGQIIRPQGAAFHIHVAGKVDFVRV
;
A
#
# COMPACT_ATOMS: atom_id res chain seq x y z
N ALA A 1 7.65 9.18 -16.91
CA ALA A 1 8.29 8.98 -15.60
C ALA A 1 8.55 7.48 -15.41
N PHE A 2 9.74 7.08 -14.97
CA PHE A 2 10.11 5.67 -14.68
C PHE A 2 9.69 5.21 -13.26
N GLY A 3 8.73 5.91 -12.64
CA GLY A 3 8.24 5.59 -11.30
C GLY A 3 7.14 4.53 -11.32
N MET A 4 7.09 3.74 -10.25
CA MET A 4 5.93 2.88 -9.95
C MET A 4 4.89 3.71 -9.19
N ASN A 5 3.62 3.51 -9.51
CA ASN A 5 2.49 4.04 -8.75
C ASN A 5 1.54 2.88 -8.44
N PRO A 6 1.84 2.03 -7.45
CA PRO A 6 1.09 0.81 -7.18
C PRO A 6 -0.27 1.07 -6.49
N PHE A 7 -1.03 2.06 -6.94
CA PHE A 7 -2.26 2.52 -6.32
C PHE A 7 -3.30 2.94 -7.37
N TRP A 8 -4.55 2.48 -7.22
CA TRP A 8 -5.66 2.78 -8.14
C TRP A 8 -7.02 2.89 -7.44
N GLY A 9 -7.02 2.91 -6.10
CA GLY A 9 -8.22 3.06 -5.30
C GLY A 9 -8.69 4.51 -5.19
N ASP A 10 -9.91 4.66 -4.68
CA ASP A 10 -10.56 5.94 -4.40
C ASP A 10 -10.72 6.18 -2.88
N GLY A 11 -11.24 7.35 -2.51
CA GLY A 11 -11.56 7.75 -1.13
C GLY A 11 -10.84 9.03 -0.69
N ASP A 12 -11.14 9.48 0.53
CA ASP A 12 -10.63 10.77 1.04
C ASP A 12 -9.42 10.63 1.98
N GLY A 13 -9.06 9.38 2.32
CA GLY A 13 -7.94 9.09 3.22
C GLY A 13 -6.57 9.52 2.67
N ARG A 14 -5.70 10.00 3.56
CA ARG A 14 -4.36 10.48 3.19
C ARG A 14 -3.37 9.38 2.84
N ILE A 15 -3.59 8.15 3.28
CA ILE A 15 -2.72 7.00 3.00
C ILE A 15 -3.38 6.13 1.93
N GLY A 16 -2.68 5.88 0.82
CA GLY A 16 -3.10 4.91 -0.18
C GLY A 16 -2.54 3.53 0.15
N LEU A 17 -3.41 2.54 0.30
CA LEU A 17 -3.02 1.14 0.52
C LEU A 17 -3.42 0.29 -0.69
N THR A 18 -2.52 -0.62 -1.07
CA THR A 18 -2.82 -1.71 -2.00
C THR A 18 -2.47 -3.02 -1.32
N ALA A 19 -3.44 -3.93 -1.25
CA ALA A 19 -3.28 -5.26 -0.67
C ALA A 19 -3.58 -6.33 -1.73
N ILE A 20 -2.80 -7.40 -1.71
CA ILE A 20 -2.96 -8.55 -2.60
C ILE A 20 -3.17 -9.77 -1.69
N ALA A 21 -4.34 -10.39 -1.80
CA ALA A 21 -4.69 -11.60 -1.06
C ALA A 21 -3.85 -12.80 -1.52
N GLU A 22 -3.70 -13.82 -0.67
CA GLU A 22 -2.97 -15.03 -1.03
C GLU A 22 -3.62 -15.74 -2.24
N GLU A 23 -4.94 -15.83 -2.25
CA GLU A 23 -5.77 -16.46 -3.30
C GLU A 23 -5.95 -15.63 -4.58
N HIS A 24 -5.11 -14.62 -4.80
CA HIS A 24 -5.22 -13.71 -5.94
C HIS A 24 -5.12 -14.42 -7.30
N ARG A 25 -5.76 -13.84 -8.32
CA ARG A 25 -5.74 -14.38 -9.69
C ARG A 25 -4.91 -13.52 -10.64
N SER A 26 -4.08 -14.16 -11.46
CA SER A 26 -3.34 -13.51 -12.56
C SER A 26 -2.27 -12.49 -12.10
N LEU A 27 -1.42 -12.86 -11.13
CA LEU A 27 -0.39 -12.00 -10.53
C LEU A 27 0.38 -11.13 -11.53
N ILE A 28 0.93 -11.72 -12.59
CA ILE A 28 1.75 -10.97 -13.54
C ILE A 28 0.91 -9.90 -14.27
N ARG A 29 -0.26 -10.27 -14.78
CA ARG A 29 -1.08 -9.36 -15.59
C ARG A 29 -1.79 -8.30 -14.74
N ALA A 30 -2.29 -8.69 -13.57
CA ALA A 30 -2.94 -7.79 -12.63
C ALA A 30 -1.90 -6.89 -11.93
N GLY A 31 -0.78 -7.47 -11.49
CA GLY A 31 0.34 -6.77 -10.86
C GLY A 31 0.98 -5.73 -11.77
N LEU A 32 1.26 -6.04 -13.04
CA LEU A 32 1.80 -5.04 -13.98
C LEU A 32 0.84 -3.86 -14.25
N ALA A 33 -0.48 -4.10 -14.25
CA ALA A 33 -1.47 -3.04 -14.36
C ALA A 33 -1.50 -2.21 -13.06
N GLY A 34 -1.46 -2.88 -11.91
CA GLY A 34 -1.44 -2.27 -10.59
C GLY A 34 -0.22 -1.40 -10.35
N ILE A 35 0.99 -1.87 -10.68
CA ILE A 35 2.26 -1.12 -10.61
C ILE A 35 2.21 0.20 -11.40
N ARG A 36 1.37 0.26 -12.45
CA ARG A 36 1.15 1.46 -13.27
C ARG A 36 0.00 2.34 -12.78
N GLY A 37 -0.61 2.01 -11.65
CA GLY A 37 -1.70 2.77 -11.03
C GLY A 37 -3.02 2.67 -11.77
N ARG A 38 -3.27 1.57 -12.49
CA ARG A 38 -4.47 1.42 -13.32
C ARG A 38 -5.41 0.38 -12.73
N SER A 39 -6.67 0.77 -12.53
CA SER A 39 -7.75 -0.17 -12.29
C SER A 39 -8.14 -0.87 -13.60
N THR A 40 -8.31 -2.19 -13.54
CA THR A 40 -8.70 -3.06 -14.66
C THR A 40 -9.60 -4.18 -14.13
N LYS A 41 -10.26 -4.92 -15.03
CA LYS A 41 -11.05 -6.12 -14.66
C LYS A 41 -10.23 -7.24 -13.99
N ARG A 42 -8.89 -7.10 -13.89
CA ARG A 42 -7.99 -8.12 -13.34
C ARG A 42 -7.54 -7.82 -11.91
N ASN A 43 -7.57 -6.56 -11.48
CA ASN A 43 -7.16 -6.11 -10.15
C ASN A 43 -8.34 -5.49 -9.38
N ILE A 44 -9.43 -6.27 -9.32
CA ILE A 44 -10.65 -5.97 -8.56
C ILE A 44 -10.70 -6.84 -7.28
N PRO A 45 -11.50 -6.43 -6.27
CA PRO A 45 -11.62 -7.16 -5.01
C PRO A 45 -11.94 -8.65 -5.16
N ASP A 46 -12.89 -9.01 -6.04
CA ASP A 46 -13.27 -10.41 -6.33
C ASP A 46 -12.12 -11.30 -6.84
N ARG A 47 -10.97 -10.71 -7.18
CA ARG A 47 -9.76 -11.42 -7.64
C ARG A 47 -8.60 -11.32 -6.64
N GLY A 48 -8.87 -10.88 -5.42
CA GLY A 48 -7.89 -10.73 -4.35
C GLY A 48 -7.05 -9.46 -4.44
N TYR A 49 -7.55 -8.41 -5.10
CA TYR A 49 -6.84 -7.13 -5.23
C TYR A 49 -7.64 -5.99 -4.63
N HIS A 50 -7.09 -5.38 -3.59
CA HIS A 50 -7.72 -4.27 -2.88
C HIS A 50 -6.84 -3.04 -3.03
N SER A 51 -7.45 -1.90 -3.33
CA SER A 51 -6.76 -0.61 -3.34
C SER A 51 -7.74 0.44 -2.81
N PHE A 52 -7.37 1.12 -1.72
CA PHE A 52 -8.25 2.06 -1.03
C PHE A 52 -7.44 3.09 -0.24
N ARG A 53 -8.10 4.20 0.10
CA ARG A 53 -7.53 5.22 0.97
C ARG A 53 -7.97 5.05 2.42
N ALA A 54 -7.06 5.31 3.35
CA ALA A 54 -7.29 5.27 4.79
C ALA A 54 -6.58 6.45 5.48
N GLU A 55 -7.07 6.81 6.67
CA GLU A 55 -6.39 7.76 7.57
C GLU A 55 -5.39 7.06 8.50
N GLU A 56 -5.72 5.84 8.89
CA GLU A 56 -4.89 4.97 9.71
C GLU A 56 -4.94 3.54 9.15
N ILE A 57 -3.81 2.84 9.20
CA ILE A 57 -3.68 1.43 8.85
C ILE A 57 -3.07 0.72 10.04
N VAL A 58 -3.73 -0.36 10.47
CA VAL A 58 -3.22 -1.28 11.49
C VAL A 58 -2.88 -2.59 10.80
N LEU A 59 -1.62 -3.02 10.88
CA LEU A 59 -1.14 -4.27 10.30
C LEU A 59 -0.66 -5.20 11.41
N ASP A 60 -1.38 -6.31 11.60
CA ASP A 60 -0.95 -7.40 12.45
C ASP A 60 -0.18 -8.42 11.59
N LEU A 61 1.14 -8.46 11.78
CA LEU A 61 2.07 -9.23 10.95
C LEU A 61 3.09 -9.94 11.83
N ASP A 62 3.37 -11.19 11.51
CA ASP A 62 4.40 -12.00 12.19
C ASP A 62 5.83 -11.61 11.77
N ASP A 63 5.98 -10.90 10.64
CA ASP A 63 7.27 -10.50 10.06
C ASP A 63 7.38 -8.98 9.87
N GLY A 64 8.56 -8.52 9.52
CA GLY A 64 8.85 -7.11 9.31
C GLY A 64 8.26 -6.51 8.03
N ILE A 65 8.20 -5.19 8.03
CA ILE A 65 7.86 -4.37 6.86
C ILE A 65 9.09 -3.66 6.34
N THR A 66 9.15 -3.44 5.03
CA THR A 66 10.16 -2.57 4.43
C THR A 66 9.61 -1.15 4.31
N LEU A 67 10.26 -0.19 4.97
CA LEU A 67 9.95 1.23 4.89
C LEU A 67 11.19 1.98 4.38
N ASP A 68 11.07 2.67 3.24
CA ASP A 68 12.18 3.40 2.60
C ASP A 68 13.48 2.58 2.44
N GLY A 69 13.33 1.27 2.19
CA GLY A 69 14.44 0.32 2.02
C GLY A 69 15.01 -0.22 3.33
N GLN A 70 14.50 0.19 4.49
CA GLN A 70 14.86 -0.33 5.80
C GLN A 70 13.83 -1.37 6.26
N ILE A 71 14.30 -2.46 6.86
CA ILE A 71 13.43 -3.49 7.42
C ILE A 71 13.13 -3.15 8.88
N ILE A 72 11.86 -2.95 9.20
CA ILE A 72 11.36 -2.74 10.55
C ILE A 72 10.66 -4.01 10.99
N ARG A 73 11.11 -4.60 12.10
CA ARG A 73 10.52 -5.83 12.66
C ARG A 73 9.49 -5.51 13.75
N PRO A 74 8.41 -6.28 13.85
CA PRO A 74 7.45 -6.13 14.94
C PRO A 74 8.10 -6.49 16.27
N GLN A 75 7.70 -5.80 17.34
CA GLN A 75 8.16 -6.06 18.71
C GLN A 75 7.01 -6.61 19.58
N GLY A 76 6.27 -7.59 19.04
CA GLY A 76 5.11 -8.19 19.71
C GLY A 76 3.85 -7.32 19.70
N ALA A 77 3.77 -6.33 18.81
CA ALA A 77 2.61 -5.46 18.62
C ALA A 77 2.39 -5.17 17.13
N ALA A 78 1.16 -4.82 16.76
CA ALA A 78 0.79 -4.45 15.41
C ALA A 78 1.49 -3.16 14.96
N PHE A 79 1.73 -3.03 13.66
CA PHE A 79 2.18 -1.76 13.08
C PHE A 79 1.00 -0.79 12.95
N HIS A 80 1.12 0.38 13.58
CA HIS A 80 0.19 1.49 13.42
C HIS A 80 0.79 2.54 12.48
N ILE A 81 0.19 2.69 11.32
CA ILE A 81 0.63 3.64 10.28
C ILE A 81 -0.40 4.75 10.17
N HIS A 82 0.03 5.98 10.45
CA HIS A 82 -0.78 7.18 10.31
C HIS A 82 0.08 8.33 9.77
N VAL A 83 -0.56 9.37 9.24
CA VAL A 83 0.15 10.58 8.83
C VAL A 83 0.56 11.36 10.08
N ALA A 84 1.87 11.42 10.35
CA ALA A 84 2.44 12.06 11.54
C ALA A 84 2.16 13.58 11.65
N GLY A 85 1.78 14.23 10.55
CA GLY A 85 1.45 15.65 10.50
C GLY A 85 2.13 16.36 9.34
N LYS A 86 2.17 17.69 9.40
CA LYS A 86 2.94 18.52 8.47
C LYS A 86 4.23 18.95 9.16
N VAL A 87 5.33 18.91 8.42
CA VAL A 87 6.64 19.40 8.86
C VAL A 87 7.10 20.48 7.89
N ASP A 88 7.48 21.63 8.42
CA ASP A 88 8.08 22.72 7.66
C ASP A 88 9.59 22.55 7.65
N PHE A 89 10.18 22.52 6.45
CA PHE A 89 11.63 22.42 6.29
C PHE A 89 12.23 23.83 6.28
N VAL A 90 13.13 24.11 7.22
CA VAL A 90 13.91 25.37 7.23
C VAL A 90 15.12 25.19 6.33
N ARG A 91 15.31 26.12 5.39
CA ARG A 91 16.53 26.19 4.57
C ARG A 91 17.57 27.03 5.32
N VAL A 92 18.69 26.41 5.69
CA VAL A 92 19.85 27.07 6.29
C VAL A 92 20.88 27.38 5.21
#